data_AF-A0A2E8QNW5-F1
#
_entry.id   AF-A0A2E8QNW5-F1
#
_cell.length_a   1.000
_cell.length_b   1.000
_cell.length_c   1.000
_cell.angle_alpha   90.00
_cell.angle_beta   90.00
_cell.angle_gamma   90.00
#
_symmetry.space_group_name_H-M   'P 1'
#
loop_
_entity.id
_entity.type
_entity.pdbx_description
1 polymer ?
#
loop_
_entity_poly.entity_id
_entity_poly.type
_entity_poly.pdbx_seq_one_letter_code
_entity_poly.pdbx_strand_id
1 'polypeptide(L)' 'MNSPELFSGRLNQLRQRLADSGIDIAVITDDDSVYYYSGYYGYLHMDFGRPTLLV' A
#
# COMPACT_ATOMS: atom_id res chain seq x y z
N MET A 1 3.73 2.15 -21.17
CA MET A 1 4.23 2.35 -19.79
C MET A 1 4.07 1.03 -19.07
N ASN A 2 5.19 0.42 -18.66
CA ASN A 2 5.15 -0.86 -17.95
C ASN A 2 4.51 -0.63 -16.56
N SER A 3 3.42 -1.34 -16.28
CA SER A 3 2.64 -1.30 -15.03
C SER A 3 3.45 -1.28 -13.71
N PRO A 4 4.63 -1.92 -13.55
CA PRO A 4 5.42 -1.84 -12.31
C PRO A 4 6.00 -0.44 -11.98
N GLU A 5 6.26 0.41 -12.97
CA GLU A 5 6.81 1.77 -12.74
C GLU A 5 5.80 2.68 -12.02
N LEU A 6 4.50 2.48 -12.28
CA LEU A 6 3.41 3.29 -11.70
C LEU A 6 3.30 3.11 -10.19
N PHE A 7 3.30 1.87 -9.71
CA PHE A 7 3.19 1.55 -8.28
C PHE A 7 4.44 1.97 -7.52
N SER A 8 5.62 1.76 -8.12
CA SER A 8 6.90 2.19 -7.56
C SER A 8 6.94 3.70 -7.33
N GLY A 9 6.44 4.49 -8.29
CA GLY A 9 6.34 5.95 -8.15
C GLY A 9 5.42 6.38 -7.00
N ARG A 10 4.25 5.75 -6.86
CA ARG A 10 3.29 6.05 -5.77
C ARG A 10 3.85 5.68 -4.40
N LEU A 11 4.48 4.50 -4.29
CA LEU A 11 5.08 4.04 -3.05
C LEU A 11 6.26 4.94 -2.62
N ASN A 12 7.07 5.42 -3.56
CA ASN A 12 8.15 6.36 -3.26
C ASN A 12 7.61 7.71 -2.78
N GLN A 13 6.51 8.21 -3.37
CA GLN A 13 5.86 9.43 -2.87
C GLN A 13 5.30 9.25 -1.45
N LEU A 14 4.73 8.07 -1.14
CA LEU A 14 4.29 7.75 0.22
C LEU A 14 5.48 7.77 1.19
N ARG A 15 6.58 7.08 0.86
CA ARG A 15 7.79 7.04 1.70
C ARG A 15 8.36 8.44 1.97
N GLN A 16 8.39 9.31 0.95
CA GLN A 16 8.86 10.69 1.13
C GLN A 16 7.98 11.43 2.14
N ARG A 17 6.66 11.34 2.02
CA ARG A 17 5.73 12.00 2.96
C ARG A 17 5.85 11.44 4.37
N LEU A 18 6.07 10.14 4.52
CA LEU A 18 6.32 9.52 5.82
C LEU A 18 7.61 10.08 6.45
N ALA A 19 8.69 10.15 5.68
CA ALA A 19 9.96 10.73 6.12
C ALA A 19 9.82 12.21 6.50
N ASP A 20 9.16 13.02 5.65
CA ASP A 20 8.91 14.45 5.91
C ASP A 20 8.06 14.67 7.18
N SER A 21 7.24 13.69 7.53
CA SER A 21 6.37 13.71 8.73
C SER A 21 7.01 13.07 9.96
N GLY A 22 8.23 12.53 9.86
CA GLY A 22 8.88 11.78 10.94
C GLY A 22 8.17 10.49 11.32
N ILE A 23 7.48 9.84 10.37
CA ILE A 23 6.78 8.57 10.57
C ILE A 23 7.65 7.45 10.02
N ASP A 24 8.12 6.57 10.91
CA ASP A 24 9.01 5.47 10.52
C ASP A 24 8.25 4.27 9.91
N ILE A 25 7.01 4.04 10.35
CA ILE A 25 6.20 2.87 9.97
C ILE A 25 4.75 3.31 9.75
N ALA A 26 4.16 2.87 8.64
CA ALA A 26 2.73 2.99 8.36
C ALA A 26 2.14 1.60 8.12
N VAL A 27 0.95 1.35 8.68
CA VAL A 27 0.19 0.12 8.45
C VAL A 27 -1.04 0.49 7.64
N ILE A 28 -1.17 -0.09 6.44
CA ILE A 28 -2.31 0.19 5.56
C ILE A 28 -3.24 -1.03 5.55
N THR A 29 -4.50 -0.82 5.92
CA THR A 29 -5.55 -1.86 6.01
C THR A 29 -6.69 -1.68 5.02
N ASP A 30 -6.81 -0.48 4.45
CA ASP A 30 -7.78 -0.14 3.41
C ASP A 30 -7.36 -0.80 2.09
N ASP A 31 -8.25 -1.59 1.50
CA ASP A 31 -8.00 -2.42 0.33
C ASP A 31 -7.72 -1.59 -0.92
N ASP A 32 -8.43 -0.47 -1.09
CA ASP A 32 -8.18 0.50 -2.15
C ASP A 32 -6.76 1.07 -2.05
N SER A 33 -6.32 1.42 -0.84
CA SER A 33 -4.98 1.93 -0.58
C SER A 33 -3.90 0.87 -0.82
N VAL A 34 -4.13 -0.38 -0.42
CA VAL A 34 -3.21 -1.50 -0.70
C VAL A 34 -3.05 -1.67 -2.21
N TYR A 35 -4.16 -1.70 -2.97
CA TYR A 35 -4.10 -1.80 -4.43
C TYR A 35 -3.40 -0.58 -5.05
N TYR A 36 -3.70 0.62 -4.57
CA TYR A 36 -3.13 1.87 -5.09
C TYR A 36 -1.60 1.89 -5.03
N TYR A 37 -1.01 1.42 -3.92
CA TYR A 37 0.44 1.46 -3.69
C TYR A 37 1.19 0.23 -4.20
N SER A 38 0.55 -0.94 -4.23
CA SER A 38 1.25 -2.20 -4.53
C SER A 38 0.80 -2.87 -5.84
N GLY A 39 -0.34 -2.47 -6.39
CA GLY A 39 -0.98 -3.19 -7.49
C GLY A 39 -1.51 -4.56 -7.09
N TYR A 40 -1.46 -4.91 -5.79
CA TYR A 40 -2.00 -6.14 -5.26
C TYR A 40 -3.52 -6.09 -5.32
N TYR A 41 -4.08 -6.93 -6.19
CA TYR A 41 -5.51 -7.19 -6.26
C TYR A 41 -5.78 -8.63 -5.85
N GLY A 42 -6.04 -8.82 -4.56
CA GLY A 42 -6.38 -10.12 -3.97
C GLY A 42 -7.68 -9.96 -3.19
N TYR A 43 -8.77 -10.50 -3.74
CA TYR A 43 -10.07 -10.57 -3.08
C TYR A 43 -10.01 -11.67 -2.01
N LEU A 44 -9.39 -11.35 -0.89
CA LEU A 44 -9.41 -12.25 0.25
C LEU A 44 -10.79 -12.17 0.90
N HIS A 45 -11.68 -13.07 0.50
CA HIS A 45 -12.67 -13.66 1.41
C HIS A 45 -11.92 -14.42 2.54
N MET A 46 -11.02 -13.76 3.26
CA MET A 46 -10.52 -14.26 4.52
C MET A 46 -11.75 -14.41 5.41
N ASP A 47 -11.87 -15.54 6.09
CA ASP A 47 -12.79 -15.71 7.20
C ASP A 47 -12.89 -14.39 7.97
N PHE A 48 -14.11 -13.88 8.10
CA PHE A 48 -14.48 -12.60 8.68
C PHE A 48 -13.46 -12.13 9.74
N GLY A 49 -12.63 -11.12 9.41
CA GLY A 49 -11.79 -10.44 10.41
C GLY A 49 -10.25 -10.50 10.26
N ARG A 50 -9.66 -10.93 9.14
CA ARG A 50 -8.20 -10.77 8.93
C ARG A 50 -7.89 -9.61 7.97
N PRO A 51 -7.25 -8.52 8.45
CA PRO A 51 -6.92 -7.36 7.61
C PRO A 51 -5.80 -7.71 6.62
N THR A 52 -5.89 -7.18 5.40
CA THR A 52 -4.73 -7.08 4.51
C THR A 52 -3.78 -6.04 5.10
N LEU A 53 -2.51 -6.37 5.27
CA LEU A 53 -1.50 -5.46 5.83
C LEU A 53 -0.43 -5.19 4.77
N LEU A 54 -0.26 -3.91 4.41
CA LEU A 54 0.96 -3.42 3.78
C LEU A 54 1.78 -2.69 4.86
N VAL A 55 3.04 -3.06 4.99
CA VAL A 55 4.05 -2.49 5.90
C VAL A 55 5.22 -1.98 5.07
#